data_AF-A0A7W7S5K3-F1
#
_entry.id   AF-A0A7W7S5K3-F1
#
_cell.length_a   1.000
_cell.length_b   1.000
_cell.length_c   1.000
_cell.angle_alpha   90.00
_cell.angle_beta   90.00
_cell.angle_gamma   90.00
#
_symmetry.space_group_name_H-M   'P 1'
#
loop_
_entity.id
_entity.type
_entity.pdbx_description
1 polymer ?
#
loop_
_entity_poly.entity_id
_entity_poly.type
_entity_poly.pdbx_seq_one_letter_code
_entity_poly.pdbx_strand_id
1 'polypeptide(L)'
;MTDRASAALEATGYGNRVRVILADAEHGVPNLGLFDAIIVTVGAWDIPPTWLNQLAKNGVIVVPLRMNGVTRSIAFQVEADHLVSTSAEVCGFVAMQGDGQHTDRIFRLPDADGHHIELQFDDGAPDNPSLLDAALATGRTEVWSGITIQNGVSFADLHLWFAGFLPGFCRVAAEEGTELARERGTWFPYAAVRGDSFAYLAVRRIGAGVEFGARAYGAHGEDAATAMVEQIQAWDRRARSGPAPTIAFWPTGTTPQIPDRAAVLAKTHGLVTISWPATS
;
A
#
# COMPACT_ATOMS: atom_id res chain seq x y z
N MET A 1 -5.01 24.89 15.90
CA MET A 1 -4.23 24.32 14.76
C MET A 1 -4.49 25.04 13.44
N THR A 2 -5.58 25.79 13.26
CA THR A 2 -5.94 26.43 11.97
C THR A 2 -5.42 27.86 11.78
N ASP A 3 -5.07 28.57 12.86
CA ASP A 3 -4.80 30.02 12.84
C ASP A 3 -3.70 30.44 11.86
N ARG A 4 -2.62 29.65 11.78
CA ARG A 4 -1.51 29.91 10.85
C ARG A 4 -1.96 29.83 9.39
N ALA A 5 -2.79 28.85 9.05
CA ALA A 5 -3.30 28.68 7.69
C ALA A 5 -4.24 29.83 7.31
N SER A 6 -5.17 30.19 8.22
CA SER A 6 -6.07 31.33 8.04
C SER A 6 -5.30 32.64 7.84
N ALA A 7 -4.31 32.93 8.69
CA ALA A 7 -3.50 34.13 8.56
C ALA A 7 -2.74 34.20 7.23
N ALA A 8 -2.19 33.08 6.76
CA ALA A 8 -1.49 33.02 5.47
C ALA A 8 -2.43 33.26 4.28
N LEU A 9 -3.66 32.73 4.32
CA LEU A 9 -4.67 32.93 3.28
C LEU A 9 -5.16 34.38 3.22
N GLU A 10 -5.36 35.03 4.38
CA GLU A 10 -5.68 36.46 4.44
C GLU A 10 -4.55 37.32 3.87
N ALA A 11 -3.31 37.08 4.30
CA ALA A 11 -2.14 37.83 3.85
C ALA A 11 -1.89 37.70 2.33
N THR A 12 -2.38 36.63 1.69
CA THR A 12 -2.24 36.37 0.26
C THR A 12 -3.49 36.72 -0.55
N GLY A 13 -4.54 37.27 0.07
CA GLY A 13 -5.77 37.71 -0.61
C GLY A 13 -6.72 36.58 -1.01
N TYR A 14 -6.62 35.42 -0.34
CA TYR A 14 -7.50 34.25 -0.57
C TYR A 14 -8.54 34.06 0.53
N GLY A 15 -8.52 34.85 1.61
CA GLY A 15 -9.42 34.70 2.77
C GLY A 15 -10.92 34.74 2.43
N ASN A 16 -11.32 35.49 1.41
CA ASN A 16 -12.71 35.55 0.94
C ASN A 16 -13.12 34.38 0.01
N ARG A 17 -12.17 33.53 -0.40
CA ARG A 17 -12.38 32.37 -1.29
C ARG A 17 -12.14 31.03 -0.60
N VAL A 18 -11.36 31.00 0.47
CA VAL A 18 -10.97 29.77 1.18
C VAL A 18 -11.46 29.80 2.62
N ARG A 19 -12.35 28.87 2.97
CA ARG A 19 -12.83 28.70 4.34
C ARG A 19 -12.01 27.62 5.05
N VAL A 20 -11.29 28.01 6.10
CA VAL A 20 -10.54 27.07 6.96
C VAL A 20 -11.46 26.57 8.07
N ILE A 21 -11.49 25.25 8.28
CA ILE A 21 -12.38 24.59 9.23
C ILE A 21 -11.55 23.65 10.09
N LEU A 22 -11.70 23.74 11.41
CA LEU A 22 -11.17 22.76 12.34
C LEU A 22 -12.23 21.67 12.53
N ALA A 23 -12.00 20.50 11.93
CA ALA A 23 -12.88 19.35 12.02
C ALA A 23 -12.07 18.06 11.80
N ASP A 24 -12.63 16.94 12.25
CA ASP A 24 -12.24 15.62 11.75
C ASP A 24 -13.04 15.35 10.48
N ALA A 25 -12.32 15.16 9.37
CA ALA A 25 -12.94 14.97 8.06
C ALA A 25 -13.60 13.59 7.90
N GLU A 26 -13.37 12.63 8.81
CA GLU A 26 -14.10 11.35 8.85
C GLU A 26 -15.62 11.56 8.87
N HIS A 27 -16.08 12.64 9.50
CA HIS A 27 -17.50 12.97 9.65
C HIS A 27 -18.05 13.91 8.56
N GLY A 28 -17.23 14.23 7.55
CA GLY A 28 -17.52 15.29 6.59
C GLY A 28 -17.62 16.66 7.25
N VAL A 29 -18.13 17.65 6.52
CA VAL A 29 -18.28 19.02 7.04
C VAL A 29 -19.75 19.48 6.93
N PRO A 30 -20.48 19.54 8.04
CA PRO A 30 -21.90 19.92 8.03
C PRO A 30 -22.16 21.28 7.35
N ASN A 31 -23.33 21.40 6.73
CA ASN A 31 -23.84 22.64 6.14
C ASN A 31 -23.02 23.22 4.97
N LEU A 32 -22.22 22.40 4.27
CA LEU A 32 -21.48 22.82 3.07
C LEU A 32 -22.08 22.37 1.74
N GLY A 33 -23.13 21.54 1.76
CA GLY A 33 -23.71 20.98 0.54
C GLY A 33 -22.79 19.93 -0.10
N LEU A 34 -22.85 19.84 -1.43
CA LEU A 34 -22.06 18.91 -2.24
C LEU A 34 -20.85 19.62 -2.84
N PHE A 35 -19.77 18.88 -3.03
CA PHE A 35 -18.53 19.33 -3.65
C PHE A 35 -18.36 18.71 -5.03
N ASP A 36 -17.92 19.51 -6.00
CA ASP A 36 -17.50 19.01 -7.32
C ASP A 36 -16.17 18.25 -7.23
N ALA A 37 -15.34 18.58 -6.24
CA ALA A 37 -14.08 17.90 -5.99
C ALA A 37 -13.77 17.79 -4.50
N ILE A 38 -13.32 16.61 -4.08
CA ILE A 38 -12.76 16.37 -2.74
C ILE A 38 -11.29 15.96 -2.95
N ILE A 39 -10.36 16.70 -2.35
CA ILE A 39 -8.92 16.43 -2.45
C ILE A 39 -8.38 16.15 -1.05
N VAL A 40 -7.99 14.90 -0.81
CA VAL A 40 -7.43 14.45 0.46
C VAL A 40 -5.90 14.58 0.37
N THR A 41 -5.30 15.23 1.37
CA THR A 41 -3.85 15.53 1.39
C THR A 41 -3.11 14.83 2.52
N VAL A 42 -3.64 13.69 2.96
CA VAL A 42 -3.07 12.76 3.93
C VAL A 42 -3.29 11.32 3.45
N GLY A 43 -2.48 10.37 3.92
CA GLY A 43 -2.60 8.95 3.63
C GLY A 43 -3.82 8.36 4.33
N ALA A 44 -4.91 8.16 3.58
CA ALA A 44 -6.13 7.56 4.06
C ALA A 44 -6.05 6.03 3.97
N TRP A 45 -6.51 5.33 5.00
CA TRP A 45 -6.65 3.86 4.92
C TRP A 45 -7.98 3.46 4.28
N ASP A 46 -9.02 4.29 4.44
CA ASP A 46 -10.38 4.03 3.97
C ASP A 46 -11.00 5.30 3.35
N ILE A 47 -12.20 5.15 2.78
CA ILE A 47 -13.03 6.24 2.24
C ILE A 47 -14.36 6.24 3.02
N PRO A 48 -14.55 7.17 3.97
CA PRO A 48 -15.77 7.20 4.78
C PRO A 48 -17.00 7.57 3.94
N PRO A 49 -18.20 7.06 4.30
CA PRO A 49 -19.45 7.36 3.58
C PRO A 49 -19.77 8.85 3.51
N THR A 50 -19.32 9.63 4.49
CA THR A 50 -19.54 11.08 4.56
C THR A 50 -18.89 11.82 3.40
N TRP A 51 -17.74 11.37 2.90
CA TRP A 51 -17.09 11.96 1.72
C TRP A 51 -17.93 11.73 0.48
N LEU A 52 -18.48 10.52 0.32
CA LEU A 52 -19.34 10.17 -0.81
C LEU A 52 -20.67 10.93 -0.75
N ASN A 53 -21.26 11.05 0.44
CA ASN A 53 -22.50 11.80 0.68
C ASN A 53 -22.34 13.30 0.39
N GLN A 54 -21.10 13.82 0.45
CA GLN A 54 -20.79 15.21 0.12
C GLN A 54 -20.17 15.37 -1.26
N LEU A 55 -20.05 14.32 -2.06
CA LEU A 55 -19.57 14.39 -3.44
C LEU A 55 -20.73 14.61 -4.40
N ALA A 56 -20.60 15.58 -5.31
CA ALA A 56 -21.59 15.78 -6.36
C ALA A 56 -21.64 14.55 -7.30
N LYS A 57 -22.77 14.37 -8.00
CA LYS A 57 -23.00 13.21 -8.89
C LYS A 57 -21.88 12.99 -9.93
N ASN A 58 -21.30 14.07 -10.44
CA ASN A 58 -20.20 14.03 -11.43
C ASN A 58 -18.87 14.48 -10.79
N GLY A 59 -18.79 14.45 -9.47
CA GLY A 59 -17.63 14.91 -8.73
C GLY A 59 -16.47 13.94 -8.81
N VAL A 60 -15.28 14.44 -8.50
CA VAL A 60 -14.05 13.65 -8.42
C VAL A 60 -13.54 13.67 -6.99
N ILE A 61 -13.15 12.51 -6.47
CA ILE A 61 -12.39 12.45 -5.22
C ILE A 61 -10.96 11.99 -5.51
N VAL A 62 -9.97 12.76 -5.04
CA VAL A 62 -8.56 12.39 -5.12
C VAL A 62 -8.08 12.02 -3.73
N VAL A 63 -7.65 10.77 -3.56
CA VAL A 63 -7.27 10.21 -2.26
C VAL A 63 -5.94 9.45 -2.33
N PRO A 64 -4.97 9.79 -1.47
CA PRO A 64 -3.81 8.95 -1.19
C PRO A 64 -4.25 7.70 -0.41
N LEU A 65 -4.78 6.70 -1.12
CA LEU A 65 -5.36 5.50 -0.54
C LEU A 65 -4.29 4.44 -0.29
N ARG A 66 -4.24 3.96 0.95
CA ARG A 66 -3.38 2.86 1.37
C ARG A 66 -4.05 1.51 1.09
N MET A 67 -3.36 0.67 0.34
CA MET A 67 -3.79 -0.67 -0.08
C MET A 67 -2.75 -1.66 0.43
N ASN A 68 -3.02 -2.27 1.59
CA ASN A 68 -2.15 -3.26 2.24
C ASN A 68 -0.69 -2.79 2.38
N GLY A 69 -0.48 -1.56 2.87
CA GLY A 69 0.87 -1.00 3.05
C GLY A 69 1.47 -0.29 1.82
N VAL A 70 0.81 -0.35 0.66
CA VAL A 70 1.20 0.40 -0.56
C VAL A 70 0.24 1.55 -0.81
N THR A 71 0.74 2.76 -1.01
CA THR A 71 -0.11 3.93 -1.27
C THR A 71 -0.08 4.34 -2.74
N ARG A 72 -1.25 4.74 -3.27
CA ARG A 72 -1.40 5.46 -4.53
C ARG A 72 -2.24 6.70 -4.30
N SER A 73 -1.94 7.80 -4.99
CA SER A 73 -2.86 8.92 -5.12
C SER A 73 -3.81 8.58 -6.24
N ILE A 74 -5.06 8.32 -5.90
CA ILE A 74 -6.07 7.81 -6.82
C ILE A 74 -7.12 8.88 -7.04
N ALA A 75 -7.38 9.24 -8.30
CA ALA A 75 -8.57 9.99 -8.65
C ALA A 75 -9.69 9.00 -8.95
N PHE A 76 -10.81 9.13 -8.24
CA PHE A 76 -12.01 8.32 -8.44
C PHE A 76 -13.16 9.16 -9.00
N GLN A 77 -13.96 8.53 -9.84
CA GLN A 77 -15.29 9.00 -10.22
C GLN A 77 -16.36 8.03 -9.74
N VAL A 78 -17.57 8.54 -9.51
CA VAL A 78 -18.72 7.71 -9.15
C VAL A 78 -19.24 7.00 -10.40
N GLU A 79 -19.29 5.68 -10.36
CA GLU A 79 -19.94 4.82 -11.35
C GLU A 79 -21.08 4.06 -10.69
N ALA A 80 -22.31 4.50 -10.97
CA ALA A 80 -23.54 3.97 -10.37
C ALA A 80 -23.54 4.00 -8.82
N ASP A 81 -23.05 2.94 -8.18
CA ASP A 81 -23.05 2.73 -6.73
C ASP A 81 -21.64 2.64 -6.11
N HIS A 82 -20.57 2.70 -6.90
CA HIS A 82 -19.20 2.57 -6.44
C HIS A 82 -18.27 3.61 -7.07
N LEU A 83 -17.01 3.61 -6.65
CA LEU A 83 -15.96 4.48 -7.19
C LEU A 83 -15.04 3.70 -8.11
N VAL A 84 -14.69 4.28 -9.25
CA VAL A 84 -13.72 3.71 -10.22
C VAL A 84 -12.59 4.70 -10.49
N SER A 85 -11.35 4.19 -10.46
CA SER A 85 -10.15 4.99 -10.66
C SER A 85 -10.06 5.52 -12.10
N THR A 86 -9.77 6.80 -12.25
CA THR A 86 -9.40 7.42 -13.53
C THR A 86 -7.89 7.69 -13.63
N SER A 87 -7.19 7.75 -12.49
CA SER A 87 -5.73 7.76 -12.41
C SER A 87 -5.25 7.17 -11.08
N ALA A 88 -4.02 6.67 -11.05
CA ALA A 88 -3.40 6.13 -9.85
C ALA A 88 -1.87 6.33 -9.88
N GLU A 89 -1.36 7.25 -9.07
CA GLU A 89 0.05 7.64 -9.08
C GLU A 89 0.78 7.21 -7.81
N VAL A 90 2.06 6.83 -7.93
CA VAL A 90 2.91 6.55 -6.77
C VAL A 90 3.05 7.81 -5.93
N CYS A 91 2.79 7.71 -4.63
CA CYS A 91 2.92 8.84 -3.72
C CYS A 91 3.30 8.40 -2.30
N GLY A 92 3.70 9.37 -1.48
CA GLY A 92 3.86 9.22 -0.05
C GLY A 92 3.25 10.41 0.67
N PHE A 93 2.46 10.15 1.70
CA PHE A 93 1.78 11.15 2.52
C PHE A 93 1.92 10.79 4.00
N VAL A 94 1.82 11.80 4.87
CA VAL A 94 1.65 11.57 6.31
C VAL A 94 0.34 10.82 6.57
N ALA A 95 0.33 9.90 7.52
CA ALA A 95 -0.87 9.12 7.83
C ALA A 95 -2.01 9.99 8.37
N MET A 96 -3.23 9.68 7.95
CA MET A 96 -4.46 10.25 8.51
C MET A 96 -4.50 10.06 10.04
N GLN A 97 -5.03 11.06 10.73
CA GLN A 97 -5.22 11.09 12.18
C GLN A 97 -6.71 11.31 12.47
N GLY A 98 -7.15 11.02 13.70
CA GLY A 98 -8.55 11.13 14.09
C GLY A 98 -9.28 9.80 13.99
N ASP A 99 -10.58 9.83 13.82
CA ASP A 99 -11.42 8.62 13.84
C ASP A 99 -11.16 7.70 12.63
N GLY A 100 -10.72 8.26 11.50
CA GLY A 100 -10.28 7.52 10.31
C GLY A 100 -8.82 7.01 10.37
N GLN A 101 -8.13 7.13 11.51
CA GLN A 101 -6.76 6.65 11.65
C GLN A 101 -6.68 5.12 11.58
N HIS A 102 -5.60 4.60 10.98
CA HIS A 102 -5.31 3.17 10.94
C HIS A 102 -3.90 2.90 11.40
N THR A 103 -3.74 1.96 12.34
CA THR A 103 -2.45 1.64 12.96
C THR A 103 -1.97 0.26 12.56
N ASP A 104 -0.73 0.17 12.11
CA ASP A 104 -0.10 -1.10 11.74
C ASP A 104 0.09 -2.00 12.96
N ARG A 105 -0.09 -3.30 12.75
CA ARG A 105 0.41 -4.28 13.72
C ARG A 105 1.89 -4.52 13.45
N ILE A 106 2.73 -4.24 14.43
CA ILE A 106 4.19 -4.30 14.31
C ILE A 106 4.72 -5.50 15.11
N PHE A 107 5.53 -6.33 14.47
CA PHE A 107 6.32 -7.37 15.11
C PHE A 107 7.78 -7.02 15.06
N ARG A 108 8.46 -7.12 16.20
CA ARG A 108 9.88 -6.84 16.35
C ARG A 108 10.63 -8.14 16.52
N LEU A 109 11.49 -8.46 15.56
CA LEU A 109 12.31 -9.65 15.55
C LEU A 109 13.73 -9.24 15.98
N PRO A 110 14.22 -9.71 17.15
CA PRO A 110 15.58 -9.42 17.59
C PRO A 110 16.59 -10.25 16.80
N ASP A 111 17.68 -9.62 16.37
CA ASP A 111 18.85 -10.33 15.86
C ASP A 111 19.78 -10.78 17.01
N ALA A 112 20.87 -11.47 16.66
CA ALA A 112 21.81 -12.03 17.63
C ALA A 112 22.54 -10.96 18.49
N ASP A 113 22.62 -9.71 17.99
CA ASP A 113 23.27 -8.59 18.66
C ASP A 113 22.27 -7.70 19.42
N GLY A 114 20.98 -8.05 19.40
CA GLY A 114 19.90 -7.33 20.08
C GLY A 114 19.32 -6.14 19.30
N HIS A 115 19.67 -5.97 18.03
CA HIS A 115 19.02 -5.02 17.12
C HIS A 115 17.72 -5.64 16.56
N HIS A 116 16.82 -4.81 16.00
CA HIS A 116 15.51 -5.30 15.57
C HIS A 116 15.28 -5.16 14.06
N ILE A 117 14.61 -6.17 13.50
CA ILE A 117 13.87 -6.07 12.25
C ILE A 117 12.39 -5.94 12.59
N GLU A 118 11.72 -4.93 12.04
CA GLU A 118 10.29 -4.73 12.22
C GLU A 118 9.52 -5.22 11.00
N LEU A 119 8.51 -6.06 11.22
CA LEU A 119 7.51 -6.44 10.23
C LEU A 119 6.20 -5.70 10.55
N GLN A 120 5.69 -4.92 9.60
CA GLN A 120 4.56 -4.01 9.79
C GLN A 120 3.41 -4.41 8.87
N PHE A 121 2.30 -4.83 9.48
CA PHE A 121 1.11 -5.30 8.78
C PHE A 121 0.05 -4.22 8.76
N ASP A 122 -0.39 -3.84 7.56
CA ASP A 122 -1.58 -3.02 7.35
C ASP A 122 -2.84 -3.82 7.66
N ASP A 123 -2.88 -5.07 7.21
CA ASP A 123 -3.94 -6.04 7.45
C ASP A 123 -3.34 -7.46 7.40
N GLY A 124 -4.10 -8.48 7.77
CA GLY A 124 -3.70 -9.88 7.61
C GLY A 124 -2.49 -10.29 8.45
N ALA A 125 -2.26 -9.63 9.59
CA ALA A 125 -1.17 -9.96 10.49
C ALA A 125 -1.30 -11.39 11.04
N PRO A 126 -0.22 -12.19 11.07
CA PRO A 126 -0.22 -13.54 11.63
C PRO A 126 -0.87 -13.65 13.01
N ASP A 127 -1.68 -14.68 13.21
CA ASP A 127 -2.30 -14.98 14.50
C ASP A 127 -1.28 -15.41 15.55
N ASN A 128 -0.26 -16.17 15.12
CA ASN A 128 0.78 -16.70 15.99
C ASN A 128 2.17 -16.12 15.62
N PRO A 129 2.49 -14.89 16.05
CA PRO A 129 3.76 -14.23 15.71
C PRO A 129 4.98 -14.90 16.35
N SER A 130 4.81 -15.66 17.44
CA SER A 130 5.95 -16.32 18.12
C SER A 130 6.61 -17.41 17.28
N LEU A 131 5.98 -17.83 16.17
CA LEU A 131 6.62 -18.69 15.17
C LEU A 131 7.85 -18.03 14.56
N LEU A 132 7.93 -16.70 14.55
CA LEU A 132 9.05 -15.94 13.98
C LEU A 132 10.19 -15.68 14.98
N ASP A 133 10.05 -16.06 16.26
CA ASP A 133 11.02 -15.71 17.31
C ASP A 133 12.44 -16.19 16.99
N ALA A 134 12.55 -17.35 16.32
CA ALA A 134 13.83 -17.94 15.93
C ALA A 134 14.21 -17.66 14.46
N ALA A 135 13.42 -16.88 13.72
CA ALA A 135 13.59 -16.72 12.27
C ALA A 135 14.98 -16.18 11.91
N LEU A 136 15.42 -15.14 12.60
CA LEU A 136 16.72 -14.49 12.34
C LEU A 136 17.93 -15.33 12.79
N ALA A 137 17.72 -16.39 13.58
CA ALA A 137 18.79 -17.28 14.01
C ALA A 137 19.14 -18.33 12.94
N THR A 138 18.33 -18.47 11.89
CA THR A 138 18.60 -19.41 10.80
C THR A 138 19.54 -18.81 9.77
N GLY A 139 20.16 -19.67 8.96
CA GLY A 139 20.84 -19.21 7.75
C GLY A 139 19.85 -18.52 6.80
N ARG A 140 20.35 -17.55 6.03
CA ARG A 140 19.58 -16.84 5.01
C ARG A 140 19.51 -17.64 3.72
N THR A 141 18.31 -17.80 3.17
CA THR A 141 18.08 -18.39 1.84
C THR A 141 17.85 -17.29 0.80
N GLU A 142 18.24 -17.55 -0.45
CA GLU A 142 17.93 -16.67 -1.58
C GLU A 142 17.27 -17.45 -2.73
N VAL A 143 16.25 -16.85 -3.34
CA VAL A 143 15.61 -17.37 -4.56
C VAL A 143 15.51 -16.23 -5.57
N TRP A 144 15.93 -16.48 -6.82
CA TRP A 144 16.02 -15.47 -7.87
C TRP A 144 15.05 -15.78 -8.99
N SER A 145 14.34 -14.75 -9.49
CA SER A 145 13.17 -14.96 -10.36
C SER A 145 13.50 -15.19 -11.84
N GLY A 146 14.70 -14.85 -12.29
CA GLY A 146 15.04 -14.70 -13.70
C GLY A 146 14.47 -13.43 -14.35
N ILE A 147 13.63 -12.65 -13.64
CA ILE A 147 13.02 -11.43 -14.15
C ILE A 147 13.96 -10.25 -13.94
N THR A 148 14.32 -9.60 -15.05
CA THR A 148 15.22 -8.43 -15.05
C THR A 148 14.47 -7.14 -15.36
N ILE A 149 14.91 -6.05 -14.74
CA ILE A 149 14.40 -4.69 -14.94
C ILE A 149 15.59 -3.79 -15.29
N GLN A 150 15.48 -3.13 -16.45
CA GLN A 150 16.50 -2.19 -16.91
C GLN A 150 16.40 -0.86 -16.13
N ASN A 151 17.51 -0.13 -16.07
CA ASN A 151 17.51 1.20 -15.47
C ASN A 151 16.48 2.12 -16.15
N GLY A 152 15.75 2.90 -15.36
CA GLY A 152 14.72 3.83 -15.84
C GLY A 152 13.36 3.19 -16.15
N VAL A 153 13.23 1.87 -16.07
CA VAL A 153 11.94 1.18 -16.20
C VAL A 153 11.25 1.13 -14.84
N SER A 154 10.00 1.63 -14.78
CA SER A 154 9.20 1.56 -13.56
C SER A 154 8.83 0.13 -13.22
N PHE A 155 8.85 -0.17 -11.92
CA PHE A 155 8.41 -1.43 -11.33
C PHE A 155 7.45 -1.20 -10.16
N ALA A 156 6.92 0.01 -10.02
CA ALA A 156 6.11 0.38 -8.87
C ALA A 156 4.86 -0.50 -8.71
N ASP A 157 4.35 -1.03 -9.82
CA ASP A 157 3.18 -1.91 -9.86
C ASP A 157 3.44 -3.31 -9.33
N LEU A 158 4.70 -3.76 -9.27
CA LEU A 158 5.04 -4.99 -8.55
C LEU A 158 4.69 -4.88 -7.06
N HIS A 159 4.92 -3.71 -6.45
CA HIS A 159 4.56 -3.51 -5.04
C HIS A 159 3.05 -3.57 -4.83
N LEU A 160 2.27 -2.95 -5.73
CA LEU A 160 0.81 -3.01 -5.69
C LEU A 160 0.30 -4.44 -5.96
N TRP A 161 0.98 -5.18 -6.85
CA TRP A 161 0.70 -6.59 -7.09
C TRP A 161 0.88 -7.42 -5.83
N PHE A 162 2.01 -7.28 -5.12
CA PHE A 162 2.22 -7.99 -3.85
C PHE A 162 1.16 -7.66 -2.82
N ALA A 163 0.81 -6.37 -2.67
CA ALA A 163 -0.24 -5.93 -1.76
C ALA A 163 -1.59 -6.66 -1.99
N GLY A 164 -1.89 -7.04 -3.23
CA GLY A 164 -3.13 -7.72 -3.60
C GLY A 164 -3.04 -9.26 -3.68
N PHE A 165 -1.86 -9.83 -3.97
CA PHE A 165 -1.74 -11.25 -4.34
C PHE A 165 -0.67 -12.04 -3.59
N LEU A 166 0.14 -11.42 -2.72
CA LEU A 166 1.13 -12.14 -1.92
C LEU A 166 0.59 -12.34 -0.50
N PRO A 167 0.20 -13.57 -0.10
CA PRO A 167 -0.25 -13.83 1.26
C PRO A 167 0.81 -13.48 2.30
N GLY A 168 0.37 -12.93 3.43
CA GLY A 168 1.27 -12.49 4.51
C GLY A 168 2.10 -11.26 4.18
N PHE A 169 1.76 -10.53 3.10
CA PHE A 169 2.43 -9.30 2.71
C PHE A 169 2.47 -8.28 3.86
N CYS A 170 3.63 -7.68 4.05
CA CYS A 170 3.88 -6.64 5.04
C CYS A 170 5.01 -5.73 4.58
N ARG A 171 5.22 -4.63 5.31
CA ARG A 171 6.44 -3.84 5.17
C ARG A 171 7.50 -4.37 6.13
N VAL A 172 8.76 -4.24 5.72
CA VAL A 172 9.91 -4.57 6.57
C VAL A 172 10.78 -3.33 6.77
N ALA A 173 11.15 -3.08 8.02
CA ALA A 173 12.11 -2.04 8.40
C ALA A 173 13.25 -2.67 9.20
N ALA A 174 14.45 -2.10 9.06
CA ALA A 174 15.65 -2.58 9.69
C ALA A 174 16.24 -1.49 10.58
N GLU A 175 16.46 -1.80 11.86
CA GLU A 175 17.21 -0.95 12.77
C GLU A 175 18.68 -0.84 12.31
N GLU A 176 19.29 0.33 12.51
CA GLU A 176 20.72 0.50 12.27
C GLU A 176 21.53 -0.46 13.15
N GLY A 177 22.48 -1.17 12.54
CA GLY A 177 23.24 -2.24 13.20
C GLY A 177 22.86 -3.65 12.76
N THR A 178 21.66 -3.85 12.20
CA THR A 178 21.26 -5.14 11.61
C THR A 178 22.02 -5.44 10.30
N GLU A 179 22.15 -6.72 9.93
CA GLU A 179 22.66 -7.12 8.59
C GLU A 179 21.83 -6.48 7.46
N LEU A 180 20.50 -6.46 7.62
CA LEU A 180 19.58 -5.91 6.63
C LEU A 180 19.80 -4.39 6.41
N ALA A 181 20.09 -3.63 7.47
CA ALA A 181 20.43 -2.21 7.35
C ALA A 181 21.77 -1.98 6.63
N ARG A 182 22.76 -2.86 6.80
CA ARG A 182 24.05 -2.77 6.07
C ARG A 182 23.91 -3.03 4.57
N GLU A 183 22.87 -3.77 4.17
CA GLU A 183 22.58 -4.13 2.79
C GLU A 183 21.61 -3.16 2.06
N ARG A 184 21.36 -1.98 2.63
CA ARG A 184 20.51 -0.94 2.00
C ARG A 184 20.92 -0.71 0.54
N GLY A 185 19.92 -0.62 -0.35
CA GLY A 185 20.10 -0.50 -1.79
C GLY A 185 20.16 -1.84 -2.54
N THR A 186 20.12 -2.97 -1.83
CA THR A 186 19.99 -4.32 -2.43
C THR A 186 18.64 -4.99 -2.15
N TRP A 187 17.72 -4.28 -1.49
CA TRP A 187 16.39 -4.76 -1.14
C TRP A 187 15.39 -3.60 -1.05
N PHE A 188 14.10 -3.93 -1.03
CA PHE A 188 12.98 -3.00 -0.89
C PHE A 188 12.15 -3.32 0.36
N PRO A 189 11.44 -2.34 0.96
CA PRO A 189 10.75 -2.48 2.24
C PRO A 189 9.43 -3.27 2.17
N TYR A 190 9.45 -4.39 1.45
CA TYR A 190 8.33 -5.28 1.23
C TYR A 190 8.72 -6.70 1.56
N ALA A 191 7.93 -7.33 2.40
CA ALA A 191 8.13 -8.68 2.90
C ALA A 191 6.85 -9.49 2.83
N ALA A 192 6.96 -10.78 3.08
CA ALA A 192 5.84 -11.67 3.29
C ALA A 192 6.19 -12.70 4.38
N VAL A 193 5.28 -12.90 5.33
CA VAL A 193 5.39 -13.94 6.35
C VAL A 193 4.64 -15.19 5.91
N ARG A 194 5.28 -16.35 6.10
CA ARG A 194 4.71 -17.67 5.88
C ARG A 194 5.13 -18.59 7.02
N GLY A 195 4.22 -18.81 7.97
CA GLY A 195 4.49 -19.68 9.13
C GLY A 195 5.59 -19.12 10.04
N ASP A 196 6.67 -19.88 10.19
CA ASP A 196 7.86 -19.56 10.99
C ASP A 196 8.96 -18.83 10.20
N SER A 197 8.63 -18.40 8.98
CA SER A 197 9.57 -17.78 8.05
C SER A 197 9.02 -16.48 7.47
N PHE A 198 9.93 -15.62 7.04
CA PHE A 198 9.59 -14.45 6.25
C PHE A 198 10.60 -14.25 5.13
N ALA A 199 10.11 -13.74 4.00
CA ALA A 199 10.94 -13.33 2.86
C ALA A 199 10.78 -11.84 2.62
N TYR A 200 11.83 -11.19 2.11
CA TYR A 200 11.83 -9.79 1.71
C TYR A 200 12.32 -9.63 0.28
N LEU A 201 11.79 -8.61 -0.40
CA LEU A 201 12.10 -8.34 -1.80
C LEU A 201 13.55 -7.88 -1.93
N ALA A 202 14.34 -8.65 -2.67
CA ALA A 202 15.76 -8.41 -2.90
C ALA A 202 16.04 -8.15 -4.38
N VAL A 203 17.15 -7.47 -4.65
CA VAL A 203 17.67 -7.27 -5.99
C VAL A 203 19.16 -7.57 -6.05
N ARG A 204 19.60 -8.11 -7.18
CA ARG A 204 21.01 -8.22 -7.54
C ARG A 204 21.27 -7.53 -8.87
N ARG A 205 22.46 -6.95 -9.02
CA ARG A 205 22.87 -6.33 -10.28
C ARG A 205 23.13 -7.40 -11.34
N ILE A 206 22.57 -7.20 -12.53
CA ILE A 206 22.84 -8.01 -13.72
C ILE A 206 22.97 -7.07 -14.92
N GLY A 207 24.17 -6.99 -15.51
CA GLY A 207 24.44 -6.10 -16.64
C GLY A 207 24.08 -4.64 -16.35
N ALA A 208 23.23 -4.06 -17.20
CA ALA A 208 22.75 -2.67 -17.08
C ALA A 208 21.45 -2.52 -16.26
N GLY A 209 21.02 -3.56 -15.56
CA GLY A 209 19.80 -3.55 -14.76
C GLY A 209 19.93 -4.36 -13.48
N VAL A 210 18.78 -4.78 -12.95
CA VAL A 210 18.68 -5.62 -11.76
C VAL A 210 17.81 -6.83 -12.04
N GLU A 211 18.14 -7.94 -11.40
CA GLU A 211 17.24 -9.09 -11.27
C GLU A 211 16.54 -9.02 -9.92
N PHE A 212 15.23 -9.19 -9.93
CA PHE A 212 14.42 -9.25 -8.72
C PHE A 212 14.39 -10.67 -8.16
N GLY A 213 14.39 -10.79 -6.85
CA GLY A 213 14.30 -12.06 -6.13
C GLY A 213 13.82 -11.85 -4.71
N ALA A 214 14.01 -12.86 -3.88
CA ALA A 214 13.67 -12.83 -2.49
C ALA A 214 14.81 -13.41 -1.66
N ARG A 215 15.07 -12.78 -0.52
CA ARG A 215 15.90 -13.32 0.56
C ARG A 215 15.00 -13.64 1.73
N ALA A 216 15.31 -14.67 2.50
CA ALA A 216 14.43 -15.14 3.57
C ALA A 216 15.17 -15.66 4.80
N TYR A 217 14.45 -15.60 5.92
CA TYR A 217 14.84 -16.11 7.23
C TYR A 217 13.78 -17.10 7.75
N GLY A 218 14.16 -17.93 8.72
CA GLY A 218 13.35 -18.99 9.33
C GLY A 218 13.53 -20.38 8.70
N ALA A 219 13.00 -21.39 9.39
CA ALA A 219 13.23 -22.80 9.05
C ALA A 219 12.68 -23.19 7.67
N HIS A 220 11.64 -22.50 7.21
CA HIS A 220 11.03 -22.67 5.88
C HIS A 220 11.28 -21.43 4.99
N GLY A 221 12.45 -20.79 5.13
CA GLY A 221 12.77 -19.56 4.41
C GLY A 221 12.72 -19.73 2.89
N GLU A 222 13.12 -20.90 2.36
CA GLU A 222 13.05 -21.21 0.93
C GLU A 222 11.60 -21.20 0.41
N ASP A 223 10.64 -21.71 1.19
CA ASP A 223 9.23 -21.73 0.85
C ASP A 223 8.63 -20.31 0.85
N ALA A 224 9.06 -19.45 1.77
CA ALA A 224 8.65 -18.04 1.80
C ALA A 224 9.25 -17.27 0.62
N ALA A 225 10.54 -17.46 0.32
CA ALA A 225 11.22 -16.83 -0.80
C ALA A 225 10.62 -17.26 -2.15
N THR A 226 10.36 -18.56 -2.32
CA THR A 226 9.73 -19.12 -3.52
C THR A 226 8.36 -18.51 -3.77
N ALA A 227 7.51 -18.39 -2.73
CA ALA A 227 6.18 -17.78 -2.87
C ALA A 227 6.25 -16.32 -3.35
N MET A 228 7.20 -15.53 -2.85
CA MET A 228 7.43 -14.17 -3.33
C MET A 228 7.91 -14.15 -4.79
N VAL A 229 8.85 -15.03 -5.14
CA VAL A 229 9.38 -15.16 -6.51
C VAL A 229 8.32 -15.59 -7.51
N GLU A 230 7.43 -16.51 -7.14
CA GLU A 230 6.29 -16.90 -7.96
C GLU A 230 5.37 -15.72 -8.25
N GLN A 231 5.19 -14.80 -7.29
CA GLN A 231 4.41 -13.57 -7.50
C GLN A 231 5.15 -12.56 -8.39
N ILE A 232 6.48 -12.44 -8.31
CA ILE A 232 7.28 -11.63 -9.26
C ILE A 232 7.05 -12.14 -10.68
N GLN A 233 7.14 -13.45 -10.89
CA GLN A 233 6.93 -14.06 -12.19
C GLN A 233 5.47 -13.97 -12.66
N ALA A 234 4.50 -14.05 -11.74
CA ALA A 234 3.09 -13.87 -12.06
C ALA A 234 2.79 -12.43 -12.51
N TRP A 235 3.35 -11.43 -11.82
CA TRP A 235 3.27 -10.02 -12.20
C TRP A 235 3.89 -9.77 -13.59
N ASP A 236 5.09 -10.30 -13.83
CA ASP A 236 5.79 -10.13 -15.11
C ASP A 236 4.94 -10.66 -16.29
N ARG A 237 4.32 -11.84 -16.12
CA ARG A 237 3.47 -12.45 -17.15
C ARG A 237 2.13 -11.74 -17.37
N ARG A 238 1.57 -11.10 -16.34
CA ARG A 238 0.13 -10.71 -16.34
C ARG A 238 -0.12 -9.21 -16.28
N ALA A 239 0.80 -8.45 -15.72
CA ALA A 239 0.57 -7.05 -15.36
C ALA A 239 1.65 -6.11 -15.92
N ARG A 240 2.91 -6.54 -15.91
CA ARG A 240 4.05 -5.65 -16.20
C ARG A 240 3.97 -4.93 -17.55
N SER A 241 3.50 -5.61 -18.58
CA SER A 241 3.38 -5.06 -19.95
C SER A 241 1.94 -4.79 -20.37
N GLY A 242 0.99 -4.91 -19.44
CA GLY A 242 -0.42 -4.66 -19.67
C GLY A 242 -0.81 -3.19 -19.44
N PRO A 243 -2.10 -2.87 -19.60
CA PRO A 243 -2.65 -1.59 -19.17
C PRO A 243 -2.47 -1.36 -17.66
N ALA A 244 -2.55 -0.10 -17.24
CA ALA A 244 -2.55 0.24 -15.82
C ALA A 244 -3.70 -0.47 -15.07
N PRO A 245 -3.52 -0.82 -13.79
CA PRO A 245 -4.56 -1.47 -13.00
C PRO A 245 -5.76 -0.54 -12.82
N THR A 246 -6.95 -1.12 -12.83
CA THR A 246 -8.18 -0.43 -12.42
C THR A 246 -8.41 -0.68 -10.93
N ILE A 247 -8.53 0.39 -10.15
CA ILE A 247 -8.83 0.33 -8.72
C ILE A 247 -10.28 0.80 -8.55
N ALA A 248 -11.07 0.04 -7.80
CA ALA A 248 -12.43 0.44 -7.44
C ALA A 248 -12.64 0.36 -5.94
N PHE A 249 -13.45 1.27 -5.40
CA PHE A 249 -13.91 1.24 -4.02
C PHE A 249 -15.41 1.01 -4.00
N TRP A 250 -15.84 -0.05 -3.33
CA TRP A 250 -17.21 -0.52 -3.21
C TRP A 250 -17.70 -0.22 -1.79
N PRO A 251 -18.54 0.82 -1.59
CA PRO A 251 -19.07 1.14 -0.28
C PRO A 251 -19.87 -0.01 0.33
N THR A 252 -19.89 -0.10 1.66
CA THR A 252 -20.71 -1.08 2.38
C THR A 252 -22.18 -0.95 1.97
N GLY A 253 -22.80 -2.09 1.66
CA GLY A 253 -24.19 -2.15 1.17
C GLY A 253 -24.32 -2.19 -0.35
N THR A 254 -23.22 -2.06 -1.10
CA THR A 254 -23.20 -2.33 -2.55
C THR A 254 -23.06 -3.83 -2.85
N THR A 255 -23.36 -4.22 -4.09
CA THR A 255 -23.17 -5.61 -4.56
C THR A 255 -22.01 -5.66 -5.55
N PRO A 256 -20.77 -5.88 -5.07
CA PRO A 256 -19.58 -5.72 -5.89
C PRO A 256 -19.53 -6.74 -7.03
N GLN A 257 -19.35 -6.25 -8.26
CA GLN A 257 -19.09 -7.07 -9.43
C GLN A 257 -17.58 -7.22 -9.60
N ILE A 258 -16.99 -8.13 -8.82
CA ILE A 258 -15.54 -8.30 -8.76
C ILE A 258 -15.08 -9.15 -9.95
N PRO A 259 -14.22 -8.62 -10.84
CA PRO A 259 -13.67 -9.41 -11.94
C PRO A 259 -12.90 -10.63 -11.43
N ASP A 260 -12.93 -11.72 -12.18
CA ASP A 260 -12.12 -12.90 -11.88
C ASP A 260 -10.65 -12.49 -11.73
N ARG A 261 -10.03 -12.94 -10.64
CA ARG A 261 -8.63 -12.66 -10.28
C ARG A 261 -8.32 -11.20 -9.91
N ALA A 262 -9.31 -10.36 -9.64
CA ALA A 262 -9.06 -9.10 -8.96
C ALA A 262 -8.60 -9.36 -7.51
N ALA A 263 -7.66 -8.55 -7.02
CA ALA A 263 -7.37 -8.54 -5.60
C ALA A 263 -8.51 -7.84 -4.86
N VAL A 264 -8.84 -8.30 -3.66
CA VAL A 264 -9.90 -7.72 -2.81
C VAL A 264 -9.30 -7.41 -1.45
N LEU A 265 -9.39 -6.15 -1.04
CA LEU A 265 -8.91 -5.66 0.24
C LEU A 265 -10.11 -5.17 1.05
N ALA A 266 -10.35 -5.77 2.20
CA ALA A 266 -11.40 -5.35 3.10
C ALA A 266 -11.03 -4.02 3.77
N LYS A 267 -12.00 -3.13 3.91
CA LYS A 267 -11.92 -1.86 4.62
C LYS A 267 -13.06 -1.76 5.63
N THR A 268 -13.04 -0.75 6.49
CA THR A 268 -14.11 -0.53 7.48
C THR A 268 -15.41 -0.16 6.77
N HIS A 269 -15.33 0.68 5.75
CA HIS A 269 -16.48 1.28 5.06
C HIS A 269 -16.77 0.65 3.71
N GLY A 270 -16.03 -0.38 3.29
CA GLY A 270 -16.24 -1.03 2.00
C GLY A 270 -15.16 -2.03 1.61
N LEU A 271 -15.04 -2.25 0.30
CA LEU A 271 -14.00 -3.10 -0.29
C LEU A 271 -13.22 -2.30 -1.33
N VAL A 272 -11.90 -2.46 -1.36
CA VAL A 272 -11.08 -2.01 -2.49
C VAL A 272 -10.78 -3.21 -3.38
N THR A 273 -11.02 -3.08 -4.68
CA THR A 273 -10.63 -4.10 -5.66
C THR A 273 -9.57 -3.57 -6.61
N ILE A 274 -8.57 -4.41 -6.93
CA ILE A 274 -7.52 -4.08 -7.89
C ILE A 274 -7.57 -5.11 -9.03
N SER A 275 -7.91 -4.64 -10.22
CA SER A 275 -8.03 -5.47 -11.42
C SER A 275 -6.91 -5.14 -12.40
N TRP A 276 -6.29 -6.18 -12.95
CA TRP A 276 -5.22 -6.06 -13.94
C TRP A 276 -5.76 -6.53 -15.29
N PRO A 277 -6.05 -5.60 -16.22
CA PRO A 277 -6.59 -5.97 -17.52
C PRO A 277 -5.60 -6.84 -18.29
N ALA A 278 -6.10 -7.87 -18.97
CA ALA A 278 -5.28 -8.64 -19.88
C ALA A 278 -4.82 -7.76 -21.05
N THR A 279 -3.62 -8.02 -21.55
CA THR A 279 -3.16 -7.44 -22.82
C THR A 279 -4.00 -8.04 -23.94
N SER A 280 -4.79 -7.20 -24.62
CA SER A 280 -5.53 -7.58 -25.83
C SER A 280 -4.60 -7.89 -27.00
#